data_AF-A0A1X0NZ78-F1
#
_entry.id   AF-A0A1X0NZ78-F1
#
_cell.length_a   1.000
_cell.length_b   1.000
_cell.length_c   1.000
_cell.angle_alpha   90.00
_cell.angle_beta   90.00
_cell.angle_gamma   90.00
#
_symmetry.space_group_name_H-M   'P 1'
#
loop_
_entity.id
_entity.type
_entity.pdbx_description
1 polymer ?
#
loop_
_entity_poly.entity_id
_entity_poly.type
_entity_poly.pdbx_seq_one_letter_code
_entity_poly.pdbx_strand_id
1 'polypeptide(L)'
;MIYKDGELLSATHRGAGPLACSYTAESVALYEGLRRLLKIIPANNPTPCRVSIFTDSLSLLTALETGPLTVKDPILRLLWNLLLQVQRRKARIRLQFIF
;
A
#
# COMPACT_ATOMS: atom_id res chain seq x y z
N MET A 1 21.89 0.23 6.52
CA MET A 1 23.22 0.71 6.95
C MET A 1 23.91 -0.46 7.63
N ILE A 2 25.15 -0.75 7.25
CA ILE A 2 25.94 -1.81 7.87
C ILE A 2 27.09 -1.15 8.63
N TYR A 3 27.20 -1.50 9.90
CA TYR A 3 28.27 -1.04 10.80
C TYR A 3 29.11 -2.23 11.23
N LYS A 4 30.41 -2.00 11.39
CA LYS A 4 31.33 -2.93 12.05
C LYS A 4 32.28 -2.13 12.93
N ASP A 5 32.46 -2.57 14.17
CA ASP A 5 33.37 -1.95 15.15
C ASP A 5 33.09 -0.46 15.38
N GLY A 6 31.83 -0.04 15.27
CA GLY A 6 31.41 1.36 15.42
C GLY A 6 31.67 2.24 14.19
N GLU A 7 32.34 1.73 13.16
CA GLU A 7 32.56 2.43 11.90
C GLU A 7 31.53 2.06 10.84
N LEU A 8 31.07 3.08 10.10
CA LEU A 8 30.13 2.92 8.99
C LEU A 8 30.87 2.35 7.78
N LEU A 9 30.79 1.02 7.59
CA LEU A 9 31.45 0.33 6.48
C LEU A 9 30.79 0.59 5.12
N SER A 10 29.48 0.82 5.11
CA SER A 10 28.75 1.12 3.87
C SER A 10 27.48 1.91 4.18
N ALA A 11 27.45 3.16 3.71
CA ALA A 11 26.20 3.84 3.46
C ALA A 11 25.59 3.17 2.22
N THR A 12 24.46 2.48 2.38
CA THR A 12 23.69 1.94 1.26
C THR A 12 23.43 3.06 0.26
N HIS A 13 24.10 3.03 -0.89
CA HIS A 13 23.83 3.93 -2.01
C HIS A 13 22.39 3.67 -2.43
N ARG A 14 21.46 4.53 -1.99
CA ARG A 14 20.06 4.40 -2.37
C ARG A 14 19.97 4.78 -3.85
N GLY A 15 19.81 3.78 -4.73
CA GLY A 15 19.26 3.99 -6.07
C GLY A 15 17.78 4.46 -6.04
N ALA A 16 17.20 4.58 -4.84
CA ALA A 16 15.85 5.04 -4.60
C ALA A 16 15.88 6.38 -3.85
N GLY A 17 14.97 7.30 -4.19
CA GLY A 17 14.97 8.67 -3.66
C GLY A 17 15.00 8.77 -2.13
N PRO A 18 15.22 9.98 -1.58
CA PRO A 18 15.55 10.19 -0.15
C PRO A 18 14.57 9.61 0.89
N LEU A 19 13.35 9.23 0.48
CA LEU A 19 12.30 8.66 1.33
C LEU A 19 11.99 7.18 1.05
N ALA A 20 12.75 6.51 0.19
CA ALA A 20 12.46 5.11 -0.14
C ALA A 20 12.83 4.16 1.02
N CYS A 21 11.81 3.59 1.65
CA CYS A 21 11.89 2.40 2.49
C CYS A 21 10.91 1.35 1.95
N SER A 22 11.06 0.08 2.35
CA SER A 22 10.19 -1.01 1.86
C SER A 22 8.71 -0.69 2.07
N TYR A 23 8.35 -0.11 3.22
CA TYR A 23 6.98 0.33 3.49
C TYR A 23 6.46 1.34 2.47
N THR A 24 7.24 2.37 2.10
CA THR A 24 6.84 3.37 1.11
C THR A 24 6.73 2.77 -0.29
N ALA A 25 7.64 1.88 -0.67
CA ALA A 25 7.58 1.19 -1.95
C ALA A 25 6.30 0.35 -2.09
N GLU A 26 5.99 -0.45 -1.06
CA GLU A 26 4.79 -1.28 -0.99
C GLU A 26 3.50 -0.45 -0.98
N SER A 27 3.51 0.66 -0.23
CA SER A 27 2.37 1.60 -0.21
C SER A 27 2.10 2.21 -1.58
N VAL A 28 3.15 2.60 -2.31
CA VAL A 28 3.04 3.14 -3.68
C VAL A 28 2.60 2.06 -4.67
N ALA A 29 3.12 0.84 -4.54
CA ALA A 29 2.69 -0.29 -5.37
C ALA A 29 1.18 -0.57 -5.21
N LEU A 30 0.69 -0.61 -3.97
CA LEU A 30 -0.74 -0.75 -3.69
C LEU A 30 -1.55 0.42 -4.25
N TYR A 31 -1.06 1.65 -4.12
CA TYR A 31 -1.73 2.85 -4.62
C TYR A 31 -1.93 2.79 -6.13
N GLU A 32 -0.87 2.49 -6.88
CA GLU A 32 -0.93 2.36 -8.33
C GLU A 32 -1.79 1.16 -8.76
N GLY A 33 -1.73 0.05 -8.03
CA GLY A 33 -2.60 -1.11 -8.23
C GLY A 33 -4.09 -0.75 -8.11
N LEU A 34 -4.47 -0.05 -7.04
CA LEU A 34 -5.85 0.41 -6.83
C LEU A 34 -6.29 1.45 -7.87
N ARG A 35 -5.41 2.38 -8.28
CA ARG A 35 -5.72 3.33 -9.37
C ARG A 35 -6.02 2.62 -10.67
N ARG A 36 -5.23 1.61 -11.03
CA ARG A 36 -5.46 0.82 -12.25
C ARG A 36 -6.74 -0.01 -12.13
N LEU A 37 -6.99 -0.61 -10.97
CA LEU A 37 -8.22 -1.35 -10.69
C LEU A 37 -9.47 -0.48 -10.87
N LEU A 38 -9.45 0.77 -10.41
CA LEU A 38 -10.54 1.73 -10.62
C LEU A 38 -10.76 2.11 -12.09
N LYS A 39 -9.80 1.87 -12.99
CA LYS A 39 -10.04 2.03 -14.44
C LYS A 39 -10.72 0.81 -15.04
N ILE A 40 -10.55 -0.36 -14.43
CA ILE A 40 -11.11 -1.64 -14.88
C ILE A 40 -12.54 -1.84 -14.36
N ILE A 41 -12.77 -1.57 -13.07
CA ILE A 41 -14.08 -1.75 -12.43
C ILE A 41 -14.98 -0.58 -12.79
N PRO A 42 -16.16 -0.78 -13.39
CA PRO A 42 -17.08 0.31 -13.72
C PRO A 42 -17.52 1.09 -12.49
N ALA A 43 -17.72 2.41 -12.62
CA ALA A 43 -18.20 3.25 -11.53
C ALA A 43 -19.58 2.80 -11.01
N ASN A 44 -20.48 2.45 -11.93
CA ASN A 44 -21.80 1.90 -11.64
C ASN A 44 -21.81 0.40 -11.91
N ASN A 45 -20.98 -0.35 -11.19
CA ASN A 45 -20.93 -1.79 -11.33
C ASN A 45 -22.28 -2.43 -10.90
N PRO A 46 -23.01 -3.11 -11.80
CA PRO A 46 -24.31 -3.67 -11.47
C PRO A 46 -24.17 -4.82 -10.47
N THR A 47 -23.12 -5.64 -10.60
CA THR A 47 -22.89 -6.85 -9.82
C THR A 47 -21.70 -6.68 -8.86
N PRO A 48 -21.82 -7.09 -7.59
CA PRO A 48 -20.69 -7.10 -6.68
C PRO A 48 -19.56 -7.99 -7.19
N CYS A 49 -18.31 -7.55 -7.05
CA CYS A 49 -17.13 -8.36 -7.35
C CYS A 49 -16.21 -8.48 -6.12
N ARG A 50 -15.31 -9.47 -6.16
CA ARG A 50 -14.32 -9.69 -5.11
C ARG A 50 -12.92 -9.44 -5.68
N VAL A 51 -12.11 -8.71 -4.94
CA VAL A 51 -10.73 -8.40 -5.31
C VAL A 51 -9.82 -8.88 -4.19
N SER A 52 -8.94 -9.81 -4.50
CA SER A 52 -7.89 -10.25 -3.58
C SER A 52 -6.61 -9.52 -3.92
N ILE A 53 -5.98 -8.91 -2.91
CA ILE A 53 -4.70 -8.21 -3.02
C ILE A 53 -3.73 -8.92 -2.09
N PHE A 54 -2.61 -9.35 -2.66
CA PHE A 54 -1.57 -10.08 -1.94
C PHE A 54 -0.35 -9.17 -1.77
N THR A 55 0.23 -9.18 -0.58
CA THR A 55 1.45 -8.43 -0.26
C THR A 55 2.24 -9.20 0.80
N ASP A 56 3.56 -9.14 0.71
CA ASP A 56 4.51 -9.61 1.72
C ASP A 56 4.88 -8.49 2.72
N SER A 57 4.15 -7.37 2.69
CA SER A 57 4.38 -6.22 3.55
C SER A 57 3.47 -6.23 4.77
N LEU A 58 3.93 -6.87 5.85
CA LEU A 58 3.18 -6.89 7.12
C LEU A 58 3.02 -5.47 7.68
N SER A 59 4.04 -4.62 7.54
CA SER A 59 4.01 -3.23 8.02
C SER A 59 2.93 -2.40 7.32
N LEU A 60 2.72 -2.61 6.01
CA LEU A 60 1.63 -1.97 5.28
C LEU A 60 0.27 -2.43 5.79
N LEU A 61 0.09 -3.73 6.02
CA LEU A 61 -1.18 -4.27 6.52
C LEU A 61 -1.52 -3.74 7.91
N THR A 62 -0.57 -3.80 8.85
CA THR A 62 -0.75 -3.23 10.20
C THR A 62 -1.04 -1.73 10.15
N ALA A 63 -0.40 -1.00 9.24
CA ALA A 63 -0.68 0.42 9.08
C ALA A 63 -2.10 0.69 8.54
N LEU A 64 -2.60 -0.16 7.63
CA LEU A 64 -3.99 -0.08 7.16
C LEU A 64 -4.98 -0.43 8.27
N GLU A 65 -4.69 -1.36 9.18
CA GLU A 65 -5.59 -1.71 10.30
C GLU A 65 -5.96 -0.53 11.20
N THR A 66 -5.16 0.53 11.24
CA THR A 66 -5.48 1.78 11.96
C THR A 66 -6.79 2.42 11.49
N GLY A 67 -7.20 2.17 10.24
CA GLY A 67 -8.44 2.67 9.67
C GLY A 67 -8.32 4.09 9.08
N PRO A 68 -9.33 4.52 8.30
CA PRO A 68 -9.28 5.78 7.54
C PRO A 68 -9.36 7.03 8.42
N LEU A 69 -9.84 6.92 9.66
CA LEU A 69 -10.07 8.07 10.55
C LEU A 69 -8.87 8.41 11.43
N THR A 70 -8.03 7.44 11.77
CA THR A 70 -6.92 7.62 12.71
C THR A 70 -5.58 7.84 12.01
N VAL A 71 -5.55 7.61 10.69
CA VAL A 71 -4.33 7.65 9.90
C VAL A 71 -3.78 9.07 9.74
N LYS A 72 -2.51 9.26 10.11
CA LYS A 72 -1.79 10.54 9.98
C LYS A 72 -0.89 10.59 8.75
N ASP A 73 -0.46 9.42 8.27
CA ASP A 73 0.43 9.32 7.12
C ASP A 73 -0.29 9.74 5.81
N PRO A 74 0.30 10.65 5.01
CA PRO A 74 -0.32 11.12 3.78
C PRO A 74 -0.55 10.03 2.73
N ILE A 75 0.37 9.08 2.54
CA ILE A 75 0.22 8.04 1.50
C ILE A 75 -0.86 7.04 1.90
N LEU A 76 -0.96 6.67 3.18
CA LEU A 76 -2.06 5.85 3.66
C LEU A 76 -3.41 6.54 3.56
N ARG A 77 -3.47 7.87 3.77
CA ARG A 77 -4.71 8.62 3.58
C ARG A 77 -5.18 8.56 2.13
N LEU A 78 -4.27 8.67 1.18
CA LEU A 78 -4.55 8.49 -0.24
C LEU A 78 -5.00 7.06 -0.56
N LEU A 79 -4.34 6.05 0.01
CA LEU A 79 -4.72 4.65 -0.12
C LEU A 79 -6.14 4.41 0.39
N TRP A 80 -6.48 4.89 1.58
CA TRP A 80 -7.82 4.78 2.14
C TRP A 80 -8.89 5.41 1.25
N ASN A 81 -8.61 6.56 0.65
CA ASN A 81 -9.51 7.17 -0.33
C ASN A 81 -9.77 6.26 -1.54
N LEU A 82 -8.75 5.58 -2.06
CA LEU A 82 -8.91 4.64 -3.17
C LEU A 82 -9.63 3.36 -2.75
N LEU A 83 -9.29 2.77 -1.59
CA LEU A 83 -9.97 1.59 -1.04
C LEU A 83 -11.48 1.84 -0.89
N LEU A 84 -11.85 3.00 -0.35
CA LEU A 84 -13.25 3.42 -0.24
C LEU A 84 -13.92 3.62 -1.60
N GLN A 85 -13.21 4.17 -2.59
CA GLN A 85 -13.73 4.30 -3.96
C GLN A 85 -13.98 2.92 -4.60
N VAL A 86 -13.08 1.95 -4.41
CA VAL A 86 -13.27 0.60 -4.91
C VAL A 86 -14.49 -0.05 -4.24
N GLN A 87 -14.62 0.10 -2.92
CA GLN A 87 -15.78 -0.43 -2.19
C GLN A 87 -17.11 0.20 -2.65
N ARG A 88 -17.12 1.50 -2.96
CA ARG A 88 -18.29 2.18 -3.55
C ARG A 88 -18.71 1.61 -4.90
N ARG A 89 -17.77 1.01 -5.67
CA ARG A 89 -18.05 0.28 -6.93
C ARG A 89 -18.48 -1.17 -6.70
N LYS A 90 -18.99 -1.49 -5.51
CA LYS A 90 -19.41 -2.84 -5.07
C LYS A 90 -18.29 -3.89 -5.15
N ALA A 91 -17.03 -3.46 -5.12
CA ALA A 91 -15.89 -4.37 -5.13
C ALA A 91 -15.41 -4.60 -3.70
N ARG A 92 -15.58 -5.82 -3.20
CA ARG A 92 -15.13 -6.23 -1.87
C ARG A 92 -13.66 -6.60 -1.92
N ILE A 93 -12.83 -5.79 -1.27
CA ILE A 93 -11.39 -6.03 -1.19
C ILE A 93 -11.09 -7.00 -0.05
N ARG A 94 -10.20 -7.96 -0.31
CA ARG A 94 -9.53 -8.79 0.69
C ARG A 94 -8.02 -8.57 0.55
N LEU A 95 -7.41 -7.97 1.56
CA LEU A 95 -5.96 -7.88 1.68
C LEU A 95 -5.44 -9.13 2.40
N GLN A 96 -4.41 -9.77 1.86
CA GLN A 96 -3.85 -10.99 2.43
C GLN A 96 -2.32 -10.95 2.42
N PHE A 97 -1.74 -11.25 3.58
CA PHE A 97 -0.31 -11.44 3.72
C PHE A 97 0.14 -12.75 3.08
N ILE A 98 1.26 -12.73 2.35
CA ILE A 98 1.92 -13.92 1.77
C ILE A 98 3.42 -13.90 2.08
N PHE A 99 4.04 -15.08 2.10
CA PHE A 99 5.45 -15.32 2.44
C PHE A 99 6.27 -15.76 1.22
#